data_AF-A0A6J5XPF3-F1
#
_entry.id   AF-A0A6J5XPF3-F1
#
_cell.length_a   1.000
_cell.length_b   1.000
_cell.length_c   1.000
_cell.angle_alpha   90.00
_cell.angle_beta   90.00
_cell.angle_gamma   90.00
#
_symmetry.space_group_name_H-M   'P 1'
#
loop_
_entity.id
_entity.type
_entity.pdbx_description
1 polymer ?
#
loop_
_entity_poly.entity_id
_entity_poly.type
_entity_poly.pdbx_seq_one_letter_code
_entity_poly.pdbx_strand_id
1 'polypeptide(L)'
;MEELFCKLELKEKQFESKVEELSLIEKGVTDCLNEVQLKENHLDSLEQLIQECGKHLDSQEKSLQECSNGLEKKERKLEQWARELELKQQQINSIRKSTEEHTQTLEYTHANIATIPSSASNQSSINRDGRCLLLLMNEHLKRIALLSSEMSAHLKASSDPAELVLDAMEEFYPSNSAVDKMKFDFDLTVIRRSCILLLQELKRLSPQINHQVREKAIKLAADWKDKMTVAAENVLEVLGFLWLLTAFELTSTYDERELQSFLAVVTQPEDATDLSQALGIRNKAPGKRFYIYFS
;
A
#
# COMPACT_ATOMS: atom_id res chain seq x y z
N MET A 1 64.44 -56.24 -54.48
CA MET A 1 63.73 -55.04 -54.97
C MET A 1 62.29 -55.01 -54.43
N GLU A 2 61.55 -56.12 -54.53
CA GLU A 2 60.17 -56.25 -54.00
C GLU A 2 60.03 -56.01 -52.48
N GLU A 3 60.93 -56.55 -51.65
CA GLU A 3 60.83 -56.38 -50.19
C GLU A 3 60.94 -54.92 -49.72
N LEU A 4 61.74 -54.11 -50.44
CA LEU A 4 61.86 -52.67 -50.19
C LEU A 4 60.58 -51.93 -50.59
N PHE A 5 59.94 -52.34 -51.68
CA PHE A 5 58.67 -51.77 -52.16
C PHE A 5 57.55 -52.02 -51.14
N CYS A 6 57.40 -53.25 -50.64
CA CYS A 6 56.40 -53.59 -49.61
C CYS A 6 56.59 -52.80 -48.30
N LYS A 7 57.84 -52.58 -47.86
CA LYS A 7 58.14 -51.75 -46.67
C LYS A 7 57.76 -50.29 -46.88
N LEU A 8 57.91 -49.78 -48.11
CA LEU A 8 57.58 -48.41 -48.47
C LEU A 8 56.06 -48.18 -48.48
N GLU A 9 55.32 -49.11 -49.10
CA GLU A 9 53.84 -49.08 -49.13
C GLU A 9 53.22 -49.18 -47.73
N LEU A 10 53.80 -50.00 -46.83
CA LEU A 10 53.38 -50.06 -45.43
C LEU A 10 53.61 -48.74 -44.69
N LYS A 11 54.74 -48.07 -44.93
CA LYS A 11 55.03 -46.76 -44.34
C LYS A 11 54.13 -45.66 -44.88
N GLU A 12 53.76 -45.72 -46.16
CA GLU A 12 52.84 -44.78 -46.79
C GLU A 12 51.45 -44.86 -46.15
N LYS A 13 50.87 -46.07 -46.05
CA LYS A 13 49.58 -46.28 -45.37
C LYS A 13 49.63 -45.86 -43.91
N GLN A 14 50.75 -46.10 -43.23
CA GLN A 14 50.94 -45.63 -41.84
C GLN A 14 51.00 -44.10 -41.75
N PHE A 15 51.63 -43.44 -42.71
CA PHE A 15 51.69 -41.98 -42.75
C PHE A 15 50.31 -41.39 -43.02
N GLU A 16 49.57 -41.96 -43.96
CA GLU A 16 48.22 -41.51 -44.33
C GLU A 16 47.24 -41.63 -43.15
N SER A 17 47.27 -42.75 -42.43
CA SER A 17 46.49 -42.92 -41.19
C SER A 17 46.85 -41.89 -40.10
N LYS A 18 48.14 -41.54 -39.95
CA LYS A 18 48.57 -40.49 -39.01
C LYS A 18 48.13 -39.09 -39.45
N VAL A 19 48.07 -38.82 -40.75
CA VAL A 19 47.58 -37.54 -41.29
C VAL A 19 46.08 -37.38 -40.98
N GLU A 20 45.29 -38.44 -41.14
CA GLU A 20 43.87 -38.44 -40.76
C GLU A 20 43.66 -38.20 -39.26
N GLU A 21 44.44 -38.90 -38.41
CA GLU A 21 44.39 -38.71 -36.96
C GLU A 21 44.75 -37.26 -36.56
N LEU A 22 45.79 -36.68 -37.17
CA LEU A 22 46.17 -35.29 -36.96
C LEU A 22 45.08 -34.31 -37.39
N SER A 23 44.39 -34.57 -38.50
CA SER A 23 43.27 -33.74 -38.97
C SER A 23 42.08 -33.77 -37.99
N LEU A 24 41.78 -34.93 -37.41
CA LEU A 24 40.75 -35.06 -36.38
C LEU A 24 41.14 -34.30 -35.10
N ILE A 25 42.42 -34.37 -34.70
CA ILE A 25 42.94 -33.62 -33.55
C ILE A 25 42.87 -32.11 -33.80
N GLU A 26 43.30 -31.65 -34.98
CA GLU A 26 43.27 -30.22 -35.37
C GLU A 26 41.85 -29.66 -35.29
N LYS A 27 40.86 -30.41 -35.80
CA LYS A 27 39.45 -30.05 -35.67
C LYS A 27 39.01 -29.96 -34.21
N GLY A 28 39.35 -30.96 -33.40
CA GLY A 28 39.04 -30.98 -31.97
C GLY A 28 39.65 -29.81 -31.18
N VAL A 29 40.88 -29.43 -31.50
CA VAL A 29 41.55 -28.26 -30.92
C VAL A 29 40.83 -26.97 -31.32
N THR A 30 40.42 -26.85 -32.58
CA THR A 30 39.70 -25.67 -33.08
C THR A 30 38.34 -25.53 -32.39
N ASP A 31 37.59 -26.62 -32.24
CA ASP A 31 36.31 -26.63 -31.53
C ASP A 31 36.50 -26.24 -30.05
N CYS A 32 37.52 -26.79 -29.39
CA CYS A 32 37.87 -26.44 -28.01
C CYS A 32 38.24 -24.96 -27.85
N LEU A 33 39.03 -24.40 -28.78
CA LEU A 33 39.42 -23.00 -28.78
C LEU A 33 38.19 -22.08 -28.87
N ASN A 34 37.24 -22.41 -29.75
CA ASN A 34 36.00 -21.65 -29.89
C ASN A 34 35.15 -21.70 -28.61
N GLU A 35 35.07 -22.85 -27.94
CA GLU A 35 34.35 -22.98 -26.66
C GLU A 35 35.00 -22.14 -25.55
N VAL A 36 36.34 -22.15 -25.47
CA VAL A 36 37.10 -21.33 -24.50
C VAL A 36 36.85 -19.84 -24.76
N GLN A 37 36.94 -19.40 -26.01
CA GLN A 37 36.68 -18.00 -26.38
C GLN A 37 35.26 -17.56 -25.99
N LEU A 38 34.26 -18.41 -26.21
CA LEU A 38 32.89 -18.16 -25.80
C LEU A 38 32.74 -18.02 -24.28
N LYS A 39 33.40 -18.90 -23.51
CA LYS A 39 33.39 -18.84 -22.04
C LYS A 39 34.12 -17.61 -21.51
N GLU A 40 35.22 -17.21 -22.12
CA GLU A 40 35.98 -16.01 -21.77
C GLU A 40 35.09 -14.76 -21.93
N ASN A 41 34.43 -14.60 -23.08
CA ASN A 41 33.48 -13.50 -23.31
C ASN A 41 32.31 -13.50 -22.30
N HIS A 42 31.84 -14.68 -21.90
CA HIS A 42 30.78 -14.80 -20.89
C HIS A 42 31.28 -14.40 -19.50
N LEU A 43 32.52 -14.74 -19.14
CA LEU A 43 33.14 -14.32 -17.88
C LEU A 43 33.32 -12.80 -17.84
N ASP A 44 33.78 -12.18 -18.92
CA ASP A 44 33.88 -10.72 -19.02
C ASP A 44 32.53 -10.03 -18.82
N SER A 45 31.47 -10.60 -19.41
CA SER A 45 30.10 -10.10 -19.25
C SER A 45 29.61 -10.22 -17.80
N LEU A 46 29.92 -11.33 -17.12
CA LEU A 46 29.60 -11.52 -15.70
C LEU A 46 30.39 -10.56 -14.81
N GLU A 47 31.66 -10.32 -15.10
CA GLU A 47 32.49 -9.40 -14.33
C GLU A 47 31.94 -7.97 -14.40
N GLN A 48 31.50 -7.52 -15.57
CA GLN A 48 30.85 -6.22 -15.75
C GLN A 48 29.55 -6.10 -14.93
N LEU A 49 28.71 -7.14 -14.94
CA LEU A 49 27.48 -7.18 -14.15
C LEU A 49 27.77 -7.13 -12.64
N ILE A 50 28.79 -7.85 -12.17
CA ILE A 50 29.20 -7.81 -10.76
C ILE A 50 29.68 -6.40 -10.38
N GLN A 51 30.45 -5.76 -11.25
CA GLN A 51 30.93 -4.39 -11.02
C GLN A 51 29.78 -3.38 -10.96
N GLU A 52 28.78 -3.50 -11.84
CA GLU A 52 27.60 -2.64 -11.85
C GLU A 52 26.74 -2.85 -10.60
N CYS A 53 26.49 -4.10 -10.21
CA CYS A 53 25.83 -4.46 -8.95
C CYS A 53 26.57 -3.88 -7.73
N GLY A 54 27.91 -3.93 -7.71
CA GLY A 54 28.71 -3.34 -6.65
C GLY A 54 28.46 -1.84 -6.49
N LYS A 55 28.50 -1.09 -7.60
CA LYS A 55 28.22 0.37 -7.59
C LYS A 55 26.79 0.68 -7.13
N HIS A 56 25.82 -0.14 -7.54
CA HIS A 56 24.43 0.02 -7.11
C HIS A 56 24.28 -0.19 -5.60
N LEU A 57 24.91 -1.23 -5.04
CA LEU A 57 24.90 -1.51 -3.60
C LEU A 57 25.55 -0.37 -2.80
N ASP A 58 26.70 0.16 -3.23
CA ASP A 58 27.35 1.30 -2.57
C ASP A 58 26.43 2.54 -2.54
N SER A 59 25.75 2.82 -3.65
CA SER A 59 24.78 3.91 -3.72
C SER A 59 23.57 3.68 -2.81
N GLN A 60 23.08 2.44 -2.74
CA GLN A 60 21.96 2.06 -1.90
C GLN A 60 22.31 2.15 -0.41
N GLU A 61 23.51 1.70 -0.01
CA GLU A 61 24.03 1.81 1.35
C GLU A 61 24.08 3.28 1.79
N LYS A 62 24.59 4.16 0.94
CA LYS A 62 24.65 5.60 1.24
C LYS A 62 23.26 6.19 1.46
N SER A 63 22.29 5.85 0.60
CA SER A 63 20.90 6.31 0.75
C SER A 63 20.25 5.80 2.04
N LEU A 64 20.51 4.55 2.42
CA LEU A 64 20.01 3.98 3.67
C LEU A 64 20.63 4.67 4.88
N GLN A 65 21.92 5.00 4.82
CA GLN A 65 22.60 5.74 5.90
C GLN A 65 22.00 7.14 6.09
N GLU A 66 21.72 7.86 5.00
CA GLU A 66 21.06 9.17 5.05
C GLU A 66 19.64 9.07 5.63
N CYS A 67 18.88 8.04 5.23
CA CYS A 67 17.54 7.77 5.76
C CYS A 67 17.56 7.44 7.26
N SER A 68 18.50 6.59 7.68
CA SER A 68 18.71 6.20 9.09
C SER A 68 18.98 7.43 9.96
N ASN A 69 19.91 8.29 9.54
CA ASN A 69 20.21 9.55 10.24
C ASN A 69 18.99 10.49 10.29
N GLY A 70 18.16 10.50 9.25
CA GLY A 70 16.91 11.26 9.21
C GLY A 70 15.87 10.76 10.22
N LEU A 71 15.76 9.44 10.34
CA LEU A 71 14.85 8.76 11.27
C LEU A 71 15.26 9.03 12.73
N GLU A 72 16.55 8.93 13.05
CA GLU A 72 17.08 9.23 14.39
C GLU A 72 16.75 10.68 14.81
N LYS A 73 16.84 11.63 13.88
CA LYS A 73 16.44 13.03 14.15
C LYS A 73 14.94 13.18 14.42
N LYS A 74 14.09 12.42 13.72
CA LYS A 74 12.63 12.43 13.94
C LYS A 74 12.26 11.78 15.26
N GLU A 75 12.92 10.67 15.62
CA GLU A 75 12.74 9.98 16.89
C GLU A 75 13.04 10.91 18.08
N ARG A 76 14.18 11.61 18.05
CA ARG A 76 14.52 12.60 19.07
C ARG A 76 13.48 13.73 19.21
N LYS A 77 12.86 14.17 18.10
CA LYS A 77 11.78 15.18 18.14
C LYS A 77 10.51 14.61 18.76
N LEU A 78 10.14 13.38 18.43
CA LEU A 78 8.98 12.71 19.01
C LEU A 78 9.17 12.51 20.52
N GLU A 79 10.36 12.13 20.97
CA GLU A 79 10.66 12.04 22.39
C GLU A 79 10.50 13.39 23.12
N GLN A 80 10.90 14.50 22.48
CA GLN A 80 10.72 15.83 23.05
C GLN A 80 9.23 16.19 23.18
N TRP A 81 8.43 15.94 22.14
CA TRP A 81 6.99 16.15 22.19
C TRP A 81 6.28 15.26 23.21
N ALA A 82 6.71 14.00 23.38
CA ALA A 82 6.18 13.12 24.40
C ALA A 82 6.40 13.68 25.81
N ARG A 83 7.60 14.18 26.11
CA ARG A 83 7.91 14.84 27.39
C ARG A 83 7.07 16.11 27.60
N GLU A 84 6.87 16.91 26.55
CA GLU A 84 6.05 18.13 26.64
C GLU A 84 4.58 17.80 26.92
N LEU A 85 4.03 16.79 26.25
CA LEU A 85 2.66 16.31 26.48
C LEU A 85 2.48 15.79 27.91
N GLU A 86 3.46 15.04 28.43
CA GLU A 86 3.41 14.55 29.81
C GLU A 86 3.42 15.69 30.83
N LEU A 87 4.23 16.74 30.60
CA LEU A 87 4.26 17.92 31.45
C LEU A 87 2.93 18.68 31.41
N LYS A 88 2.32 18.84 30.22
CA LYS A 88 0.98 19.45 30.08
C LYS A 88 -0.10 18.62 30.78
N GLN A 89 -0.01 17.29 30.71
CA GLN A 89 -0.94 16.40 31.40
C GLN A 89 -0.84 16.53 32.93
N GLN A 90 0.38 16.64 33.47
CA GLN A 90 0.59 16.91 34.89
C GLN A 90 0.01 18.26 35.31
N GLN A 91 0.16 19.30 34.49
CA GLN A 91 -0.41 20.62 34.76
C GLN A 91 -1.95 20.58 34.79
N ILE A 92 -2.59 19.91 33.82
CA ILE A 92 -4.04 19.71 33.80
C ILE A 92 -4.51 18.99 35.08
N ASN A 93 -3.80 17.96 35.52
CA ASN A 93 -4.13 17.23 36.75
C ASN A 93 -4.05 18.12 37.99
N SER A 94 -3.03 18.99 38.10
CA SER A 94 -2.91 19.96 39.19
C SER A 94 -4.04 20.99 39.18
N ILE A 95 -4.41 21.52 38.00
CA ILE A 95 -5.55 22.45 37.85
C ILE A 95 -6.84 21.77 38.31
N ARG A 96 -7.10 20.54 37.83
CA ARG A 96 -8.27 19.76 38.23
C ARG A 96 -8.36 19.62 39.75
N LYS A 97 -7.25 19.23 40.39
CA LYS A 97 -7.18 19.08 41.85
C LYS A 97 -7.48 20.40 42.59
N SER A 98 -6.87 21.50 42.16
CA SER A 98 -7.13 22.82 42.77
C SER A 98 -8.57 23.30 42.56
N THR A 99 -9.20 22.93 41.44
CA THR A 99 -10.60 23.26 41.14
C THR A 99 -11.53 22.45 42.03
N GLU A 100 -11.26 21.16 42.23
CA GLU A 100 -11.99 20.28 43.15
C GLU A 100 -11.95 20.80 44.61
N GLU A 101 -10.78 21.26 45.06
CA GLU A 101 -10.61 21.87 46.40
C GLU A 101 -11.42 23.19 46.54
N HIS A 102 -11.49 23.99 45.47
CA HIS A 102 -12.26 25.24 45.47
C HIS A 102 -13.78 24.98 45.48
N THR A 103 -14.25 23.97 44.74
CA THR A 103 -15.66 23.55 44.76
C THR A 103 -16.10 23.03 46.13
N GLN A 104 -15.26 22.25 46.84
CA GLN A 104 -15.56 21.78 48.20
C GLN A 104 -15.64 22.94 49.21
N THR A 105 -14.81 23.97 49.04
CA THR A 105 -14.83 25.17 49.88
C THR A 105 -16.12 25.98 49.68
N LEU A 106 -16.59 26.09 48.43
CA LEU A 106 -17.85 26.77 48.10
C LEU A 106 -19.08 26.00 48.60
N GLU A 107 -19.07 24.67 48.54
CA GLU A 107 -20.14 23.83 49.11
C GLU A 107 -20.27 24.00 50.64
N TYR A 108 -19.17 24.16 51.37
CA TYR A 108 -19.20 24.45 52.81
C TYR A 108 -19.80 25.84 53.11
N THR A 109 -19.59 26.84 52.25
CA THR A 109 -20.19 28.17 52.41
C THR A 109 -21.68 28.23 52.05
N HIS A 110 -22.14 27.36 51.15
CA HIS A 110 -23.53 27.28 50.71
C HIS A 110 -24.44 26.49 51.67
N ALA A 111 -23.88 25.70 52.60
CA ALA A 111 -24.63 24.94 53.60
C ALA A 111 -25.33 25.79 54.69
N ASN A 112 -25.07 27.09 54.77
CA ASN A 112 -25.67 28.00 55.78
C ASN A 112 -26.96 28.70 55.33
N ILE A 113 -27.48 28.46 54.12
CA ILE A 113 -28.72 29.08 53.65
C ILE A 113 -29.67 28.02 53.05
N ALA A 114 -30.62 27.64 53.90
CA ALA A 114 -31.97 27.14 53.60
C ALA A 114 -32.18 25.94 52.66
N THR A 115 -32.57 24.84 53.31
CA THR A 115 -33.50 23.77 52.93
C THR A 115 -34.42 24.02 51.73
N ILE A 116 -34.35 23.14 50.72
CA ILE A 116 -35.46 22.39 50.08
C ILE A 116 -34.82 21.24 49.25
N PRO A 117 -35.31 19.99 49.33
CA PRO A 117 -34.63 18.85 48.77
C PRO A 117 -35.05 18.63 47.31
N SER A 118 -34.07 18.52 46.41
CA SER A 118 -34.34 17.94 45.10
C SER A 118 -33.16 17.09 44.62
N SER A 119 -33.55 15.90 44.20
CA SER A 119 -32.78 14.84 43.57
C SER A 119 -31.78 15.32 42.53
N ALA A 120 -30.54 14.87 42.61
CA ALA A 120 -30.00 13.85 41.72
C ALA A 120 -28.49 13.74 41.95
N SER A 121 -28.08 12.52 42.26
CA SER A 121 -26.71 12.02 42.17
C SER A 121 -25.99 12.57 40.94
N ASN A 122 -24.73 13.00 41.11
CA ASN A 122 -23.68 12.74 40.13
C ASN A 122 -22.35 12.63 40.87
N GLN A 123 -22.12 11.43 41.42
CA GLN A 123 -20.77 10.91 41.52
C GLN A 123 -20.17 10.87 40.11
N SER A 124 -19.00 11.46 39.90
CA SER A 124 -18.10 10.94 38.88
C SER A 124 -16.67 10.94 39.41
N SER A 125 -16.41 9.98 40.30
CA SER A 125 -15.21 9.17 40.14
C SER A 125 -15.15 8.76 38.66
N ILE A 126 -13.99 8.88 38.02
CA ILE A 126 -13.79 8.31 36.69
C ILE A 126 -13.85 6.80 36.87
N ASN A 127 -15.07 6.28 36.92
CA ASN A 127 -15.35 4.89 36.87
C ASN A 127 -14.95 4.46 35.47
N ARG A 128 -13.96 3.57 35.39
CA ARG A 128 -13.66 2.79 34.18
C ARG A 128 -14.79 1.77 33.96
N ASP A 129 -16.02 2.25 33.91
CA ASP A 129 -17.22 1.50 33.56
C ASP A 129 -17.27 1.42 32.04
N GLY A 130 -17.56 0.23 31.50
CA GLY A 130 -17.77 0.03 30.06
C GLY A 130 -18.79 0.99 29.46
N ARG A 131 -19.68 1.57 30.28
CA ARG A 131 -20.62 2.63 29.87
C ARG A 131 -19.94 3.94 29.42
N CYS A 132 -18.85 4.37 30.06
CA CYS A 132 -18.10 5.55 29.65
C CYS A 132 -17.38 5.32 28.31
N LEU A 133 -16.80 4.12 28.14
CA LEU A 133 -16.19 3.71 26.87
C LEU A 133 -17.24 3.67 25.75
N LEU A 134 -18.42 3.11 26.02
CA LEU A 134 -19.52 3.05 25.06
C LEU A 134 -20.01 4.45 24.66
N LEU A 135 -20.12 5.38 25.60
CA LEU A 135 -20.47 6.78 25.32
C LEU A 135 -19.42 7.46 24.42
N LEU A 136 -18.14 7.28 24.73
CA LEU A 136 -17.05 7.84 23.93
C LEU A 136 -17.06 7.25 22.51
N MET A 137 -17.22 5.93 22.38
CA MET A 137 -17.36 5.28 21.07
C MET A 137 -18.56 5.81 20.30
N ASN A 138 -19.72 5.95 20.94
CA ASN A 138 -20.92 6.51 20.30
C ASN A 138 -20.72 7.94 19.82
N GLU A 139 -20.01 8.79 20.57
CA GLU A 139 -19.69 10.15 20.14
C GLU A 139 -18.74 10.16 18.93
N HIS A 140 -17.73 9.29 18.90
CA HIS A 140 -16.87 9.14 17.72
C HIS A 140 -17.64 8.62 16.50
N LEU A 141 -18.52 7.63 16.68
CA LEU A 141 -19.36 7.08 15.62
C LEU A 141 -20.33 8.14 15.06
N LYS A 142 -20.94 8.97 15.92
CA LYS A 142 -21.75 10.12 15.47
C LYS A 142 -20.94 11.10 14.65
N ARG A 143 -19.71 11.43 15.07
CA ARG A 143 -18.83 12.33 14.31
C ARG A 143 -18.48 11.74 12.94
N ILE A 144 -18.21 10.44 12.88
CA ILE A 144 -17.97 9.74 11.60
C ILE A 144 -19.21 9.82 10.70
N ALA A 145 -20.41 9.54 11.22
CA ALA A 145 -21.66 9.63 10.45
C ALA A 145 -21.93 11.06 9.94
N LEU A 146 -21.67 12.08 10.78
CA LEU A 146 -21.77 13.48 10.38
C LEU A 146 -20.78 13.81 9.25
N LEU A 147 -19.51 13.41 9.37
CA LEU A 147 -18.51 13.60 8.32
C LEU A 147 -18.91 12.92 7.00
N SER A 148 -19.45 11.71 7.05
CA SER A 148 -20.00 11.01 5.87
C SER A 148 -21.14 11.80 5.22
N SER A 149 -22.03 12.37 6.03
CA SER A 149 -23.15 13.20 5.54
C SER A 149 -22.68 14.53 4.94
N GLU A 150 -21.68 15.17 5.55
CA GLU A 150 -21.06 16.39 5.04
C GLU A 150 -20.35 16.12 3.71
N MET A 151 -19.52 15.07 3.64
CA MET A 151 -18.85 14.65 2.41
C MET A 151 -19.88 14.40 1.28
N SER A 152 -20.97 13.71 1.58
CA SER A 152 -22.07 13.49 0.62
C SER A 152 -22.67 14.82 0.14
N ALA A 153 -22.88 15.78 1.04
CA ALA A 153 -23.44 17.09 0.71
C ALA A 153 -22.48 17.91 -0.17
N HIS A 154 -21.18 17.89 0.13
CA HIS A 154 -20.15 18.56 -0.67
C HIS A 154 -20.06 17.97 -2.08
N LEU A 155 -20.06 16.64 -2.21
CA LEU A 155 -20.07 15.99 -3.52
C LEU A 155 -21.32 16.35 -4.31
N LYS A 156 -22.51 16.33 -3.70
CA LYS A 156 -23.76 16.75 -4.38
C LYS A 156 -23.79 18.22 -4.79
N ALA A 157 -23.11 19.09 -4.03
CA ALA A 157 -23.01 20.51 -4.33
C ALA A 157 -21.95 20.81 -5.41
N SER A 158 -21.04 19.87 -5.68
CA SER A 158 -20.05 20.00 -6.75
C SER A 158 -20.74 20.01 -8.13
N SER A 159 -20.23 20.84 -9.03
CA SER A 159 -20.68 20.86 -10.43
C SER A 159 -20.24 19.61 -11.20
N ASP A 160 -19.11 19.02 -10.81
CA ASP A 160 -18.63 17.74 -11.33
C ASP A 160 -18.08 16.90 -10.17
N PRO A 161 -18.92 16.07 -9.53
CA PRO A 161 -18.50 15.25 -8.40
C PRO A 161 -17.51 14.16 -8.83
N ALA A 162 -17.58 13.70 -10.09
CA ALA A 162 -16.72 12.64 -10.60
C ALA A 162 -15.31 13.16 -10.87
N GLU A 163 -15.16 14.34 -11.47
CA GLU A 163 -13.86 15.01 -11.64
C GLU A 163 -13.22 15.30 -10.27
N LEU A 164 -13.99 15.86 -9.32
CA LEU A 164 -13.47 16.20 -7.99
C LEU A 164 -12.93 14.96 -7.24
N VAL A 165 -13.64 13.84 -7.31
CA VAL A 165 -13.18 12.58 -6.72
C VAL A 165 -11.96 12.05 -7.49
N LEU A 166 -11.95 12.14 -8.82
CA LEU A 166 -10.84 11.69 -9.63
C LEU A 166 -9.55 12.47 -9.35
N ASP A 167 -9.62 13.79 -9.19
CA ASP A 167 -8.48 14.64 -8.82
C ASP A 167 -7.90 14.21 -7.46
N ALA A 168 -8.76 13.86 -6.50
CA ALA A 168 -8.30 13.36 -5.20
C ALA A 168 -7.59 11.99 -5.29
N MET A 169 -7.81 11.22 -6.36
CA MET A 169 -7.16 9.93 -6.56
C MET A 169 -5.68 10.05 -6.95
N GLU A 170 -5.20 11.24 -7.37
CA GLU A 170 -3.77 11.45 -7.66
C GLU A 170 -2.87 11.16 -6.45
N GLU A 171 -3.37 11.41 -5.24
CA GLU A 171 -2.64 11.19 -3.98
C GLU A 171 -2.54 9.71 -3.56
N PHE A 172 -3.32 8.82 -4.20
CA PHE A 172 -3.35 7.40 -3.84
C PHE A 172 -2.00 6.70 -4.06
N TYR A 173 -1.27 7.14 -5.09
CA TYR A 173 0.12 6.78 -5.37
C TYR A 173 0.97 8.06 -5.42
N PRO A 174 1.55 8.49 -4.29
CA PRO A 174 2.37 9.70 -4.25
C PRO A 174 3.48 9.65 -5.30
N SER A 175 3.57 10.69 -6.12
CA SER A 175 4.65 10.79 -7.11
C SER A 175 5.99 11.00 -6.42
N ASN A 176 7.02 10.25 -6.81
CA ASN A 176 8.39 10.36 -6.28
C ASN A 176 9.09 11.70 -6.62
N SER A 177 8.40 12.67 -7.23
CA SER A 177 8.97 13.99 -7.51
C SER A 177 9.18 14.74 -6.20
N ALA A 178 10.43 14.77 -5.75
CA ALA A 178 10.90 15.30 -4.48
C ALA A 178 10.75 16.83 -4.29
N VAL A 179 9.84 17.51 -5.00
CA VAL A 179 9.82 18.98 -5.07
C VAL A 179 8.76 19.64 -4.18
N ASP A 180 7.71 18.93 -3.74
CA ASP A 180 6.78 19.48 -2.74
C ASP A 180 6.45 18.44 -1.66
N LYS A 181 7.43 18.22 -0.76
CA LYS A 181 7.15 17.68 0.58
C LYS A 181 6.41 18.72 1.43
N MET A 182 5.26 19.19 0.98
CA MET A 182 4.39 20.04 1.78
C MET A 182 2.94 20.03 1.28
N LYS A 183 2.20 18.98 1.60
CA LYS A 183 0.86 19.11 2.21
C LYS A 183 0.33 17.73 2.55
N PHE A 184 -0.04 17.55 3.81
CA PHE A 184 -0.56 16.33 4.43
C PHE A 184 0.49 15.38 5.02
N ASP A 185 0.69 15.51 6.32
CA ASP A 185 1.41 14.57 7.19
C ASP A 185 0.54 13.34 7.50
N PHE A 186 -0.15 12.80 6.49
CA PHE A 186 -0.99 11.61 6.66
C PHE A 186 -0.21 10.37 6.24
N ASP A 187 -0.32 9.33 7.07
CA ASP A 187 0.12 7.98 6.73
C ASP A 187 -0.51 7.57 5.38
N LEU A 188 0.28 7.00 4.47
CA LEU A 188 -0.17 6.49 3.18
C LEU A 188 -1.39 5.54 3.32
N THR A 189 -1.46 4.80 4.43
CA THR A 189 -2.60 3.95 4.79
C THR A 189 -3.87 4.77 4.97
N VAL A 190 -3.78 5.94 5.61
CA VAL A 190 -4.91 6.85 5.82
C VAL A 190 -5.33 7.46 4.49
N ILE A 191 -4.39 7.91 3.66
CA ILE A 191 -4.66 8.46 2.32
C ILE A 191 -5.44 7.44 1.48
N ARG A 192 -4.93 6.20 1.39
CA ARG A 192 -5.56 5.13 0.62
C ARG A 192 -6.97 4.80 1.12
N ARG A 193 -7.18 4.75 2.44
CA ARG A 193 -8.51 4.54 3.03
C ARG A 193 -9.47 5.70 2.72
N SER A 194 -9.01 6.94 2.81
CA SER A 194 -9.80 8.12 2.45
C SER A 194 -10.21 8.11 0.98
N CYS A 195 -9.30 7.73 0.08
CA CYS A 195 -9.61 7.59 -1.35
C CYS A 195 -10.66 6.52 -1.61
N ILE A 196 -10.53 5.34 -0.97
CA ILE A 196 -11.52 4.26 -1.08
C ILE A 196 -12.91 4.74 -0.64
N LEU A 197 -13.00 5.46 0.48
CA LEU A 197 -14.27 6.01 0.97
C LEU A 197 -14.89 7.02 -0.02
N LEU A 198 -14.07 7.86 -0.66
CA LEU A 198 -14.53 8.80 -1.68
C LEU A 198 -15.08 8.07 -2.93
N LEU A 199 -14.41 7.00 -3.38
CA LEU A 199 -14.87 6.18 -4.49
C LEU A 199 -16.18 5.44 -4.17
N GLN A 200 -16.30 4.92 -2.95
CA GLN A 200 -17.53 4.31 -2.45
C GLN A 200 -18.68 5.30 -2.44
N GLU A 201 -18.44 6.52 -1.95
CA GLU A 201 -19.43 7.58 -1.94
C GLU A 201 -19.81 8.04 -3.35
N LEU A 202 -18.86 8.18 -4.25
CA LEU A 202 -19.14 8.48 -5.65
C LEU A 202 -20.04 7.41 -6.27
N LYS A 203 -19.73 6.12 -6.02
CA LYS A 203 -20.56 5.01 -6.48
C LYS A 203 -21.96 5.07 -5.88
N ARG A 204 -22.08 5.37 -4.59
CA ARG A 204 -23.38 5.49 -3.90
C ARG A 204 -24.22 6.63 -4.47
N LEU A 205 -23.59 7.76 -4.79
CA LEU A 205 -24.27 8.91 -5.41
C LEU A 205 -24.60 8.67 -6.89
N SER A 206 -23.79 7.87 -7.58
CA SER A 206 -23.93 7.55 -9.01
C SER A 206 -24.25 8.78 -9.89
N PRO A 207 -23.44 9.85 -9.84
CA PRO A 207 -23.64 11.01 -10.70
C PRO A 207 -23.40 10.65 -12.17
N GLN A 208 -23.91 11.45 -13.10
CA GLN A 208 -23.61 11.28 -14.52
C GLN A 208 -22.14 11.63 -14.78
N ILE A 209 -21.35 10.64 -15.21
CA ILE A 209 -19.93 10.82 -15.54
C ILE A 209 -19.81 11.25 -17.00
N ASN A 210 -19.17 12.39 -17.25
CA ASN A 210 -18.91 12.85 -18.60
C ASN A 210 -17.75 12.07 -19.27
N HIS A 211 -17.69 12.11 -20.60
CA HIS A 211 -16.70 11.35 -21.37
C HIS A 211 -15.25 11.73 -21.04
N GLN A 212 -14.97 13.01 -20.79
CA GLN A 212 -13.59 13.48 -20.54
C GLN A 212 -13.05 12.95 -19.22
N VAL A 213 -13.88 13.00 -18.16
CA VAL A 213 -13.56 12.45 -16.83
C VAL A 213 -13.36 10.94 -16.94
N ARG A 214 -14.22 10.24 -17.68
CA ARG A 214 -14.11 8.79 -17.88
C ARG A 214 -12.81 8.39 -18.58
N GLU A 215 -12.38 9.14 -19.59
CA GLU A 215 -11.08 8.92 -20.27
C GLU A 215 -9.89 9.12 -19.33
N LYS A 216 -9.93 10.14 -18.45
CA LYS A 216 -8.92 10.33 -17.41
C LYS A 216 -8.90 9.16 -16.42
N ALA A 217 -10.08 8.70 -16.00
CA ALA A 217 -10.21 7.55 -15.09
C ALA A 217 -9.65 6.25 -15.71
N ILE A 218 -9.84 6.03 -17.02
CA ILE A 218 -9.24 4.90 -17.74
C ILE A 218 -7.71 4.96 -17.69
N LYS A 219 -7.12 6.14 -17.96
CA LYS A 219 -5.66 6.32 -17.89
C LYS A 219 -5.13 6.10 -16.48
N LEU A 220 -5.83 6.64 -15.48
CA LEU A 220 -5.46 6.46 -14.07
C LEU A 220 -5.54 4.99 -13.65
N ALA A 221 -6.59 4.28 -14.06
CA ALA A 221 -6.75 2.86 -13.77
C ALA A 221 -5.65 2.00 -14.43
N ALA A 222 -5.22 2.33 -15.65
CA ALA A 222 -4.09 1.68 -16.28
C ALA A 222 -2.78 1.90 -15.49
N ASP A 223 -2.50 3.15 -15.10
CA ASP A 223 -1.34 3.49 -14.27
C ASP A 223 -1.35 2.80 -12.89
N TRP A 224 -2.50 2.76 -12.22
CA TRP A 224 -2.66 2.04 -10.95
C TRP A 224 -2.45 0.54 -11.13
N LYS A 225 -2.91 -0.03 -12.25
CA LYS A 225 -2.71 -1.45 -12.54
C LYS A 225 -1.24 -1.81 -12.74
N ASP A 226 -0.46 -0.93 -13.38
CA ASP A 226 0.98 -1.14 -13.58
C ASP A 226 1.78 -0.96 -12.28
N LYS A 227 1.31 -0.10 -11.37
CA LYS A 227 1.94 0.16 -10.06
C LYS A 227 1.56 -0.87 -9.00
N MET A 228 0.32 -1.37 -9.02
CA MET A 228 -0.15 -2.27 -7.98
C MET A 228 0.56 -3.62 -8.06
N THR A 229 0.97 -4.14 -6.91
CA THR A 229 1.50 -5.49 -6.81
C THR A 229 0.43 -6.42 -6.24
N VAL A 230 0.19 -7.55 -6.92
CA VAL A 230 -0.80 -8.55 -6.52
C VAL A 230 -0.23 -9.45 -5.42
N ALA A 231 0.28 -8.84 -4.35
CA ALA A 231 0.77 -9.51 -3.15
C ALA A 231 -0.23 -9.33 -2.01
N ALA A 232 -0.38 -10.33 -1.14
CA ALA A 232 -1.32 -10.30 -0.01
C ALA A 232 -1.08 -9.15 0.97
N GLU A 233 0.10 -8.51 0.93
CA GLU A 233 0.47 -7.37 1.76
C GLU A 233 -0.14 -6.03 1.26
N ASN A 234 -0.66 -5.98 0.03
CA ASN A 234 -1.13 -4.75 -0.61
C ASN A 234 -2.65 -4.71 -0.85
N VAL A 235 -3.42 -5.24 0.11
CA VAL A 235 -4.90 -5.31 0.06
C VAL A 235 -5.56 -3.95 -0.26
N LEU A 236 -5.05 -2.86 0.31
CA LEU A 236 -5.63 -1.52 0.07
C LEU A 236 -5.43 -1.03 -1.36
N GLU A 237 -4.34 -1.42 -2.03
CA GLU A 237 -4.08 -1.05 -3.42
C GLU A 237 -5.06 -1.77 -4.36
N VAL A 238 -5.20 -3.08 -4.16
CA VAL A 238 -6.15 -3.90 -4.92
C VAL A 238 -7.60 -3.43 -4.67
N LEU A 239 -7.93 -3.11 -3.41
CA LEU A 239 -9.26 -2.62 -3.04
C LEU A 239 -9.55 -1.25 -3.66
N GLY A 240 -8.60 -0.33 -3.61
CA GLY A 240 -8.70 0.98 -4.26
C GLY A 240 -8.91 0.86 -5.76
N PHE A 241 -8.12 0.02 -6.43
CA PHE A 241 -8.26 -0.25 -7.86
C PHE A 241 -9.66 -0.76 -8.21
N LEU A 242 -10.18 -1.75 -7.48
CA LEU A 242 -11.53 -2.29 -7.73
C LEU A 242 -12.63 -1.24 -7.53
N TRP A 243 -12.51 -0.38 -6.51
CA TRP A 243 -13.45 0.72 -6.30
C TRP A 243 -13.34 1.80 -7.38
N LEU A 244 -12.16 2.08 -7.91
CA LEU A 244 -11.96 2.99 -9.03
C LEU A 244 -12.71 2.49 -10.27
N LEU A 245 -12.52 1.21 -10.63
CA LEU A 245 -13.23 0.61 -11.75
C LEU A 245 -14.75 0.64 -11.57
N THR A 246 -15.21 0.39 -10.34
CA THR A 246 -16.63 0.33 -10.01
C THR A 246 -17.30 1.69 -10.04
N ALA A 247 -16.65 2.71 -9.46
CA ALA A 247 -17.18 4.06 -9.34
C ALA A 247 -17.25 4.77 -10.69
N PHE A 248 -16.30 4.51 -11.60
CA PHE A 248 -16.25 5.09 -12.94
C PHE A 248 -16.80 4.16 -14.05
N GLU A 249 -17.45 3.06 -13.66
CA GLU A 249 -18.11 2.09 -14.55
C GLU A 249 -17.19 1.49 -15.61
N LEU A 250 -15.93 1.21 -15.24
CA LEU A 250 -14.88 0.71 -16.11
C LEU A 250 -14.75 -0.83 -16.09
N THR A 251 -15.53 -1.54 -15.28
CA THR A 251 -15.41 -3.00 -15.11
C THR A 251 -15.52 -3.78 -16.42
N SER A 252 -16.30 -3.28 -17.39
CA SER A 252 -16.47 -3.88 -18.72
C SER A 252 -15.22 -3.89 -19.60
N THR A 253 -14.20 -3.08 -19.28
CA THR A 253 -12.95 -3.02 -20.06
C THR A 253 -11.89 -4.02 -19.59
N TYR A 254 -12.17 -4.81 -18.55
CA TYR A 254 -11.23 -5.74 -17.93
C TYR A 254 -11.73 -7.20 -18.03
N ASP A 255 -10.80 -8.15 -18.00
CA ASP A 255 -11.13 -9.58 -18.00
C ASP A 255 -11.80 -9.99 -16.68
N GLU A 256 -12.95 -10.66 -16.76
CA GLU A 256 -13.73 -11.04 -15.59
C GLU A 256 -12.95 -11.98 -14.64
N ARG A 257 -12.08 -12.86 -15.17
CA ARG A 257 -11.29 -13.79 -14.34
C ARG A 257 -10.17 -13.06 -13.61
N GLU A 258 -9.60 -12.05 -14.24
CA GLU A 258 -8.64 -11.15 -13.60
C GLU A 258 -9.30 -10.34 -12.48
N LEU A 259 -10.49 -9.77 -12.70
CA LEU A 259 -11.22 -9.07 -11.63
C LEU A 259 -11.58 -10.01 -10.47
N GLN A 260 -11.92 -11.26 -10.76
CA GLN A 260 -12.17 -12.29 -9.75
C GLN A 260 -10.92 -12.64 -8.94
N SER A 261 -9.73 -12.69 -9.56
CA SER A 261 -8.50 -12.96 -8.83
C SER A 261 -8.15 -11.81 -7.88
N PHE A 262 -8.36 -10.56 -8.30
CA PHE A 262 -8.21 -9.39 -7.43
C PHE A 262 -9.23 -9.38 -6.30
N LEU A 263 -10.48 -9.74 -6.58
CA LEU A 263 -11.51 -9.83 -5.55
C LEU A 263 -11.12 -10.85 -4.48
N ALA A 264 -10.60 -12.02 -4.87
CA ALA A 264 -10.14 -13.05 -3.95
C ALA A 264 -9.00 -12.60 -3.01
N VAL A 265 -8.22 -11.58 -3.39
CA VAL A 265 -7.18 -10.97 -2.54
C VAL A 265 -7.79 -10.07 -1.46
N VAL A 266 -8.88 -9.35 -1.78
CA VAL A 266 -9.44 -8.31 -0.90
C VAL A 266 -10.63 -8.77 -0.07
N THR A 267 -11.34 -9.83 -0.48
CA THR A 267 -12.48 -10.35 0.27
C THR A 267 -12.10 -11.60 1.05
N GLN A 268 -12.33 -11.57 2.37
CA GLN A 268 -12.54 -12.80 3.12
C GLN A 268 -13.82 -13.49 2.57
N PRO A 269 -13.93 -14.82 2.63
CA PRO A 269 -15.09 -15.56 2.09
C PRO A 269 -16.46 -15.07 2.59
N GLU A 270 -16.48 -14.36 3.71
CA GLU A 270 -17.68 -13.86 4.40
C GLU A 270 -18.09 -12.43 3.97
N ASP A 271 -17.18 -11.66 3.37
CA ASP A 271 -17.36 -10.22 3.04
C ASP A 271 -17.68 -9.96 1.56
N ALA A 272 -17.80 -11.00 0.74
CA ALA A 272 -17.78 -10.90 -0.72
C ALA A 272 -19.01 -10.24 -1.38
N THR A 273 -20.03 -9.79 -0.63
CA THR A 273 -21.36 -9.51 -1.20
C THR A 273 -21.48 -8.12 -1.85
N ASP A 274 -21.02 -7.06 -1.19
CA ASP A 274 -21.28 -5.69 -1.64
C ASP A 274 -20.37 -5.27 -2.81
N LEU A 275 -19.08 -5.63 -2.74
CA LEU A 275 -18.10 -5.32 -3.79
C LEU A 275 -18.34 -6.15 -5.06
N SER A 276 -18.69 -7.44 -4.93
CA SER A 276 -19.00 -8.28 -6.09
C SER A 276 -20.24 -7.80 -6.86
N GLN A 277 -21.28 -7.38 -6.12
CA GLN A 277 -22.48 -6.80 -6.71
C GLN A 277 -22.17 -5.49 -7.42
N ALA A 278 -21.36 -4.62 -6.80
CA ALA A 278 -20.97 -3.35 -7.40
C ALA A 278 -20.10 -3.52 -8.65
N LEU A 279 -19.24 -4.55 -8.67
CA LEU A 279 -18.40 -4.93 -9.83
C LEU A 279 -19.20 -5.60 -10.95
N GLY A 280 -20.43 -6.06 -10.69
CA GLY A 280 -21.27 -6.76 -11.67
C GLY A 280 -20.86 -8.21 -11.91
N ILE A 281 -20.07 -8.81 -11.03
CA ILE A 281 -19.54 -10.17 -11.20
C ILE A 281 -20.47 -11.17 -10.51
N ARG A 282 -20.86 -12.22 -11.22
CA ARG A 282 -21.82 -13.22 -10.71
C ARG A 282 -21.16 -14.14 -9.68
N ASN A 283 -21.36 -13.86 -8.39
CA ASN A 283 -20.95 -14.76 -7.31
C ASN A 283 -21.79 -16.05 -7.28
N LYS A 284 -21.13 -17.21 -7.14
CA LYS A 284 -21.79 -18.45 -6.66
C LYS A 284 -21.92 -18.33 -5.14
N ALA A 285 -23.13 -18.02 -4.67
CA ALA A 285 -23.41 -17.80 -3.25
C ALA A 285 -23.21 -19.07 -2.38
N PRO A 286 -22.77 -18.90 -1.12
CA PRO A 286 -23.31 -19.63 0.01
C PRO A 286 -24.12 -18.70 0.94
N GLY A 287 -25.01 -19.32 1.72
CA GLY A 287 -26.18 -18.69 2.31
C GLY A 287 -26.00 -18.00 3.67
N LYS A 288 -26.80 -16.94 3.83
CA LYS A 288 -27.48 -16.38 5.02
C LYS A 288 -26.70 -15.97 6.29
N ARG A 289 -26.70 -14.63 6.49
CA ARG A 289 -26.98 -13.79 7.70
C ARG A 289 -26.14 -14.06 8.97
N PHE A 290 -25.45 -13.08 9.56
CA PHE A 290 -25.97 -11.83 10.17
C PHE A 290 -24.88 -10.76 10.47
N TYR A 291 -25.22 -9.46 10.28
CA TYR A 291 -24.81 -8.22 11.02
C TYR A 291 -23.33 -7.75 10.97
N ILE A 292 -22.90 -6.47 10.90
CA ILE A 292 -23.44 -5.09 10.83
C ILE A 292 -22.38 -4.26 10.07
N TYR A 293 -22.74 -3.52 9.01
CA TYR A 293 -21.88 -2.43 8.50
C TYR A 293 -22.44 -1.10 8.97
N PHE A 294 -21.61 -0.32 9.67
CA PHE A 294 -21.88 1.05 10.04
C PHE A 294 -22.02 1.90 8.77
N SER A 295 -23.21 2.44 8.55
CA SER A 295 -23.48 3.61 7.71
C SER A 295 -23.48 4.87 8.57
#